data_AF-A0A225EBK4-F1
#
_entry.id   AF-A0A225EBK4-F1
#
_cell.length_a   1.000
_cell.length_b   1.000
_cell.length_c   1.000
_cell.angle_alpha   90.00
_cell.angle_beta   90.00
_cell.angle_gamma   90.00
#
_symmetry.space_group_name_H-M   'P 1'
#
loop_
_entity.id
_entity.type
_entity.pdbx_description
1 polymer ?
#
loop_
_entity_poly.entity_id
_entity_poly.type
_entity_poly.pdbx_seq_one_letter_code
_entity_poly.pdbx_strand_id
1 'polypeptide(L)'
;MDTLTENERAAASAESFLDELYGLVRQNKKDEAADLLYDHFHDILTACDYEQCRDIFRFADVKKLTTSLMRSFLSLTFRAKEEIWTRPAFFETALAEITRQQDGTRAARLVGHLR
;
A
#
# COMPACT_ATOMS: atom_id res chain seq x y z
N MET A 1 22.68 15.34 -20.17
CA MET A 1 22.50 14.23 -19.21
C MET A 1 21.88 14.84 -17.98
N ASP A 2 20.55 14.90 -17.95
CA ASP A 2 19.83 15.38 -16.78
C ASP A 2 20.02 14.38 -15.65
N THR A 3 20.69 14.82 -14.59
CA THR A 3 20.91 14.02 -13.40
C THR A 3 19.70 14.26 -12.51
N LEU A 4 18.83 13.26 -12.35
CA LEU A 4 17.71 13.32 -11.42
C LEU A 4 18.22 13.72 -10.03
N THR A 5 17.53 14.68 -9.43
CA THR A 5 17.72 15.05 -8.02
C THR A 5 17.38 13.88 -7.11
N GLU A 6 17.87 13.89 -5.89
CA GLU A 6 17.64 12.81 -4.90
C GLU A 6 16.14 12.54 -4.68
N ASN A 7 15.35 13.61 -4.57
CA ASN A 7 13.90 13.53 -4.40
C ASN A 7 13.20 12.91 -5.62
N GLU A 8 13.65 13.21 -6.84
CA GLU A 8 13.09 12.60 -8.05
C GLU A 8 13.41 11.11 -8.14
N ARG A 9 14.56 10.68 -7.60
CA ARG A 9 14.91 9.25 -7.50
C ARG A 9 14.07 8.52 -6.45
N ALA A 10 13.83 9.13 -5.30
CA ALA A 10 12.97 8.57 -4.27
C ALA A 10 11.53 8.37 -4.78
N ALA A 11 10.99 9.37 -5.46
CA ALA A 11 9.67 9.29 -6.09
C ALA A 11 9.61 8.20 -7.17
N ALA A 12 10.58 8.15 -8.09
CA ALA A 12 10.63 7.12 -9.13
C ALA A 12 10.77 5.70 -8.55
N SER A 13 11.56 5.55 -7.47
CA SER A 13 11.69 4.28 -6.75
C SER A 13 10.37 3.84 -6.12
N ALA A 14 9.64 4.77 -5.49
CA ALA A 14 8.32 4.51 -4.92
C ALA A 14 7.29 4.10 -5.99
N GLU A 15 7.26 4.79 -7.14
CA GLU A 15 6.38 4.45 -8.26
C GLU A 15 6.71 3.06 -8.84
N SER A 16 7.99 2.75 -9.04
CA SER A 16 8.43 1.44 -9.53
C SER A 16 8.02 0.31 -8.59
N PHE A 17 8.21 0.50 -7.28
CA PHE A 17 7.78 -0.46 -6.27
C PHE A 17 6.26 -0.68 -6.31
N LEU A 18 5.47 0.39 -6.38
CA LEU A 18 4.01 0.29 -6.42
C LEU A 18 3.52 -0.42 -7.70
N ASP A 19 4.13 -0.13 -8.84
CA ASP A 19 3.77 -0.79 -10.10
C ASP A 19 4.03 -2.30 -10.08
N GLU A 20 5.15 -2.72 -9.50
CA GLU A 20 5.46 -4.14 -9.28
C GLU A 20 4.45 -4.79 -8.34
N LEU A 21 4.18 -4.15 -7.20
CA LEU A 21 3.21 -4.63 -6.21
C LEU A 21 1.81 -4.79 -6.84
N TYR A 22 1.37 -3.80 -7.62
CA TYR A 22 0.09 -3.88 -8.34
C TYR A 22 0.10 -4.96 -9.41
N GLY A 23 1.23 -5.19 -10.08
CA GLY A 23 1.43 -6.29 -11.00
C GLY A 23 1.14 -7.65 -10.34
N LEU A 24 1.68 -7.87 -9.14
CA LEU A 24 1.46 -9.11 -8.38
C LEU A 24 0.00 -9.25 -7.93
N VAL A 25 -0.62 -8.17 -7.47
CA VAL A 25 -2.06 -8.18 -7.09
C VAL A 25 -2.94 -8.53 -8.29
N ARG A 26 -2.68 -7.94 -9.47
CA ARG A 26 -3.43 -8.24 -10.70
C ARG A 26 -3.30 -9.70 -11.13
N GLN A 27 -2.14 -10.31 -10.89
CA GLN A 27 -1.86 -11.72 -11.17
C GLN A 27 -2.38 -12.67 -10.07
N ASN A 28 -3.05 -12.15 -9.03
CA ASN A 28 -3.53 -12.91 -7.87
C ASN A 28 -2.39 -13.62 -7.10
N LYS A 29 -1.16 -13.11 -7.20
CA LYS A 29 0.04 -13.59 -6.50
C LYS A 29 0.16 -12.92 -5.13
N LYS A 30 -0.79 -13.24 -4.24
CA LYS A 30 -0.97 -12.52 -2.96
C LYS A 30 0.20 -12.69 -2.00
N ASP A 31 0.79 -13.89 -1.96
CA ASP A 31 1.91 -14.18 -1.07
C ASP A 31 3.18 -13.45 -1.55
N GLU A 32 3.50 -13.53 -2.84
CA GLU A 32 4.60 -12.77 -3.44
C GLU A 32 4.43 -11.24 -3.23
N ALA A 33 3.20 -10.73 -3.35
CA ALA A 33 2.92 -9.32 -3.10
C ALA A 33 3.12 -8.94 -1.62
N ALA A 34 2.82 -9.83 -0.69
CA ALA A 34 3.05 -9.61 0.73
C ALA A 34 4.55 -9.62 1.02
N ASP A 35 5.28 -10.60 0.50
CA ASP A 35 6.74 -10.71 0.67
C ASP A 35 7.45 -9.46 0.14
N LEU A 36 7.12 -9.03 -1.09
CA LEU A 36 7.65 -7.79 -1.68
C LEU A 36 7.39 -6.57 -0.80
N LEU A 37 6.17 -6.46 -0.24
CA LEU A 37 5.81 -5.36 0.65
C LEU A 37 6.63 -5.39 1.96
N TYR A 38 6.80 -6.58 2.55
CA TYR A 38 7.56 -6.75 3.79
C TYR A 38 9.04 -6.42 3.58
N ASP A 39 9.66 -6.98 2.55
CA ASP A 39 11.08 -6.78 2.26
C ASP A 39 11.37 -5.30 1.97
N HIS A 40 10.56 -4.68 1.11
CA HIS A 40 10.76 -3.27 0.76
C HIS A 40 10.59 -2.35 1.97
N PHE A 41 9.53 -2.52 2.77
CA PHE A 41 9.36 -1.69 3.97
C PHE A 41 10.40 -1.98 5.05
N HIS A 42 10.88 -3.22 5.17
CA HIS A 42 11.96 -3.56 6.08
C HIS A 42 13.22 -2.78 5.74
N ASP A 43 13.63 -2.79 4.46
CA ASP A 43 14.84 -2.11 4.00
C ASP A 43 14.77 -0.59 4.23
N ILE A 44 13.68 0.06 3.79
CA ILE A 44 13.56 1.53 3.90
C ILE A 44 13.40 1.99 5.35
N LEU A 45 12.68 1.25 6.19
CA LEU A 45 12.54 1.59 7.62
C LEU A 45 13.85 1.38 8.38
N THR A 46 14.65 0.37 8.00
CA THR A 46 15.96 0.11 8.60
C THR A 46 16.98 1.17 8.19
N ALA A 47 16.88 1.68 6.95
CA ALA A 47 17.68 2.79 6.46
C ALA A 47 17.22 4.17 6.96
N CYS A 48 16.11 4.25 7.72
CA CYS A 48 15.45 5.50 8.09
C CYS A 48 15.05 6.38 6.89
N ASP A 49 14.80 5.78 5.72
CA ASP A 49 14.33 6.48 4.53
C ASP A 49 12.82 6.76 4.62
N TYR A 50 12.50 7.74 5.46
CA TYR A 50 11.11 8.17 5.65
C TYR A 50 10.58 8.97 4.46
N GLU A 51 11.44 9.51 3.59
CA GLU A 51 11.01 10.20 2.37
C GLU A 51 10.41 9.20 1.40
N GLN A 52 11.09 8.08 1.15
CA GLN A 52 10.57 7.00 0.33
C GLN A 52 9.27 6.41 0.92
N CYS A 53 9.21 6.22 2.25
CA CYS A 53 7.96 5.81 2.90
C CYS A 53 6.82 6.78 2.56
N ARG A 54 7.05 8.09 2.69
CA ARG A 54 6.03 9.11 2.44
C ARG A 54 5.57 9.12 0.99
N ASP A 55 6.50 8.94 0.05
CA ASP A 55 6.22 8.87 -1.38
C ASP A 55 5.39 7.65 -1.73
N ILE A 56 5.71 6.48 -1.17
CA ILE A 56 4.90 5.28 -1.33
C ILE A 56 3.47 5.54 -0.86
N PHE A 57 3.28 6.12 0.33
CA PHE A 57 1.94 6.45 0.84
C PHE A 57 1.22 7.52 0.01
N ARG A 58 1.95 8.48 -0.56
CA ARG A 58 1.41 9.54 -1.42
C ARG A 58 0.91 9.01 -2.75
N PHE A 59 1.63 8.07 -3.35
CA PHE A 59 1.34 7.54 -4.68
C PHE A 59 0.50 6.27 -4.65
N ALA A 60 0.34 5.62 -3.50
CA ALA A 60 -0.42 4.39 -3.40
C ALA A 60 -1.91 4.59 -3.72
N ASP A 61 -2.36 3.98 -4.81
CA ASP A 61 -3.77 3.79 -5.12
C ASP A 61 -4.35 2.61 -4.32
N VAL A 62 -5.06 2.95 -3.25
CA VAL A 62 -5.74 2.01 -2.36
C VAL A 62 -6.67 1.04 -3.12
N LYS A 63 -7.31 1.48 -4.20
CA LYS A 63 -8.26 0.62 -4.95
C LYS A 63 -7.57 -0.54 -5.67
N LYS A 64 -6.26 -0.46 -5.89
CA LYS A 64 -5.45 -1.52 -6.49
C LYS A 64 -4.91 -2.51 -5.47
N LEU A 65 -5.15 -2.30 -4.18
CA LEU A 65 -4.68 -3.15 -3.11
C LEU A 65 -5.77 -4.12 -2.63
N THR A 66 -5.34 -5.27 -2.12
CA THR A 66 -6.22 -6.13 -1.33
C THR A 66 -6.39 -5.56 0.08
N THR A 67 -7.50 -5.86 0.75
CA THR A 67 -7.70 -5.52 2.17
C THR A 67 -6.53 -5.99 3.05
N SER A 68 -5.92 -7.14 2.73
CA SER A 68 -4.77 -7.65 3.48
C SER A 68 -3.55 -6.74 3.34
N LEU A 69 -3.21 -6.33 2.11
CA LEU A 69 -2.07 -5.44 1.86
C LEU A 69 -2.29 -4.07 2.49
N MET A 70 -3.49 -3.50 2.40
CA MET A 70 -3.82 -2.24 3.08
C MET A 70 -3.52 -2.30 4.58
N ARG A 71 -3.88 -3.41 5.24
CA ARG A 71 -3.57 -3.63 6.66
C ARG A 71 -2.08 -3.76 6.89
N SER A 72 -1.37 -4.51 6.03
CA SER A 72 0.09 -4.66 6.12
C SER A 72 0.82 -3.33 6.04
N PHE A 73 0.47 -2.44 5.08
CA PHE A 73 1.02 -1.08 5.00
C PHE A 73 0.92 -0.34 6.34
N LEU A 74 -0.26 -0.37 6.95
CA LEU A 74 -0.54 0.32 8.20
C LEU A 74 0.19 -0.30 9.39
N SER A 75 0.27 -1.63 9.44
CA SER A 75 0.93 -2.38 10.52
C SER A 75 2.45 -2.22 10.48
N LEU A 76 3.06 -2.36 9.31
CA LEU A 76 4.51 -2.26 9.12
C LEU A 76 5.06 -0.88 9.54
N THR A 77 4.30 0.15 9.21
CA THR A 77 4.71 1.55 9.42
C THR A 77 4.27 2.11 10.77
N PHE A 78 3.63 1.30 11.63
CA PHE A 78 3.05 1.80 12.88
C PHE A 78 4.09 2.43 13.81
N ARG A 79 5.30 1.86 13.88
CA ARG A 79 6.38 2.39 14.74
C ARG A 79 6.95 3.71 14.23
N ALA A 80 6.86 3.99 12.93
CA ALA A 80 7.34 5.19 12.28
C ALA A 80 6.21 6.19 11.94
N LYS A 81 5.02 6.01 12.52
CA LYS A 81 3.81 6.77 12.16
C LYS A 81 3.95 8.30 12.30
N GLU A 82 4.78 8.77 13.22
CA GLU A 82 5.00 10.21 13.45
C GLU A 82 5.90 10.83 12.36
N GLU A 83 6.78 10.02 11.74
CA GLU A 83 7.71 10.47 10.68
C GLU A 83 7.07 10.43 9.29
N ILE A 84 6.01 9.63 9.14
CA ILE A 84 5.30 9.39 7.88
C ILE A 84 3.99 10.18 7.88
N TRP A 85 4.10 11.51 7.72
CA TRP A 85 2.95 12.42 7.79
C TRP A 85 1.88 12.19 6.70
N THR A 86 2.18 11.46 5.62
CA THR A 86 1.21 11.04 4.60
C THR A 86 0.36 9.83 5.00
N ARG A 87 0.76 9.09 6.05
CA ARG A 87 0.08 7.88 6.52
C ARG A 87 -1.38 8.10 6.95
N PRO A 88 -1.78 9.20 7.63
CA PRO A 88 -3.18 9.42 8.01
C PRO A 88 -4.13 9.50 6.81
N ALA A 89 -3.76 10.21 5.74
CA ALA A 89 -4.59 10.32 4.55
C ALA A 89 -4.81 8.96 3.85
N PHE A 90 -3.74 8.15 3.79
CA PHE A 90 -3.86 6.77 3.32
C PHE A 90 -4.76 5.93 4.22
N PHE A 91 -4.63 6.05 5.55
CA PHE A 91 -5.46 5.32 6.51
C PHE A 91 -6.94 5.60 6.30
N GLU A 92 -7.34 6.86 6.15
CA GLU A 92 -8.73 7.23 5.90
C GLU A 92 -9.26 6.61 4.60
N THR A 93 -8.47 6.69 3.53
CA THR A 93 -8.82 6.12 2.22
C THR A 93 -8.92 4.58 2.29
N ALA A 94 -7.98 3.92 2.96
CA ALA A 94 -7.97 2.48 3.18
C ALA A 94 -9.17 2.03 4.02
N LEU A 95 -9.51 2.75 5.09
CA LEU A 95 -10.64 2.43 5.93
C LEU A 95 -11.97 2.51 5.16
N ALA A 96 -12.16 3.56 4.36
CA ALA A 96 -13.34 3.72 3.51
C ALA A 96 -13.45 2.56 2.50
N GLU A 97 -12.34 2.19 1.86
CA GLU A 97 -12.32 1.12 0.86
C GLU A 97 -12.56 -0.27 1.48
N ILE A 98 -11.94 -0.57 2.63
CA ILE A 98 -12.17 -1.83 3.35
C ILE A 98 -13.65 -1.97 3.74
N THR A 99 -14.26 -0.89 4.24
CA THR A 99 -15.68 -0.86 4.61
C THR A 99 -16.55 -1.17 3.39
N ARG A 100 -16.30 -0.48 2.27
CA ARG A 100 -17.00 -0.69 1.00
C ARG A 100 -16.92 -2.14 0.50
N GLN A 101 -15.74 -2.76 0.57
CA GLN A 101 -15.53 -4.15 0.15
C GLN A 101 -16.28 -5.15 1.05
N GLN A 102 -16.31 -4.90 2.36
CA GLN A 102 -17.03 -5.77 3.31
C GLN A 102 -18.54 -5.68 3.15
N ASP A 103 -19.09 -4.48 2.93
CA ASP A 103 -20.52 -4.30 2.73
C ASP A 103 -21.01 -4.99 1.44
N GLY A 104 -20.25 -4.88 0.34
CA GLY A 104 -20.53 -5.62 -0.88
C GLY A 104 -20.52 -7.13 -0.69
N THR A 105 -19.55 -7.64 0.08
CA THR A 105 -19.46 -9.08 0.40
C THR A 105 -20.64 -9.55 1.26
N ARG A 106 -21.03 -8.74 2.26
CA ARG A 106 -22.20 -9.04 3.12
C ARG A 106 -23.50 -9.02 2.31
N ALA A 107 -23.70 -8.03 1.45
CA ALA A 107 -24.86 -7.95 0.57
C ALA A 107 -24.95 -9.15 -0.38
N ALA A 108 -23.83 -9.57 -0.99
CA ALA A 108 -23.77 -10.75 -1.86
C ALA A 108 -24.14 -12.04 -1.10
N ARG A 109 -23.69 -12.20 0.15
CA ARG A 109 -24.10 -13.34 1.00
C ARG A 109 -25.60 -13.35 1.26
N LEU A 110 -26.19 -12.20 1.57
CA LEU A 110 -27.63 -12.09 1.81
C LEU A 110 -28.47 -12.47 0.58
N VAL A 111 -28.07 -12.00 -0.61
CA VAL A 111 -28.77 -12.35 -1.87
C VAL A 111 -28.54 -13.82 -2.26
N GLY A 112 -27.36 -14.37 -1.99
CA GLY A 112 -27.05 -15.78 -2.24
C GLY A 112 -27.88 -16.77 -1.42
N HIS A 113 -28.36 -16.38 -0.24
CA HIS A 113 -29.24 -17.19 0.60
C HIS A 113 -30.74 -17.06 0.25
N LEU A 114 -31.10 -16.19 -0.69
CA LEU A 114 -32.49 -15.98 -1.16
C LEU A 114 -32.80 -16.74 -2.46
N ARG A 115 -31.92 -17.62 -2.92
CA ARG A 115 -32.11 -18.54 -4.06
C ARG A 115 -32.12 -19.98 -3.57
#